data_AF-A0A5S5MCA8-F1
#
_entry.id   AF-A0A5S5MCA8-F1
#
_cell.length_a   1.000
_cell.length_b   1.000
_cell.length_c   1.000
_cell.angle_alpha   90.00
_cell.angle_beta   90.00
_cell.angle_gamma   90.00
#
_symmetry.space_group_name_H-M   'P 1'
#
loop_
_entity.id
_entity.type
_entity.pdbx_description
1 polymer ?
#
loop_
_entity_poly.entity_id
_entity_poly.type
_entity_poly.pdbx_seq_one_letter_code
_entity_poly.pdbx_strand_id
1 'polypeptide(L)'
;MSEYVKATKKIDVSAGDSVRILRELQEMSQNDLAAATGIAQSTIYAIENGRIRLGVERAKVLARALRCHPAVLVFPGWNVEEETAA
;
A
#
# COMPACT_ATOMS: atom_id res chain seq x y z
N MET A 1 -0.83 9.44 -34.34
CA MET A 1 -0.69 9.17 -32.90
C MET A 1 -1.62 10.13 -32.19
N SER A 2 -2.51 9.63 -31.34
CA SER A 2 -3.31 10.46 -30.45
C SER A 2 -2.40 11.14 -29.43
N GLU A 3 -2.67 12.41 -29.11
CA GLU A 3 -1.98 13.12 -28.03
C GLU A 3 -2.22 12.38 -26.70
N TYR A 4 -1.17 12.25 -25.89
CA TYR A 4 -1.26 11.67 -24.55
C TYR A 4 -2.15 12.57 -23.67
N VAL A 5 -3.16 11.97 -23.04
CA VAL A 5 -4.00 12.64 -22.04
C VAL A 5 -3.82 11.93 -20.70
N LYS A 6 -3.34 12.66 -19.69
CA LYS A 6 -3.17 12.13 -18.34
C LYS A 6 -4.53 11.73 -17.76
N ALA A 7 -4.62 10.56 -17.15
CA ALA A 7 -5.83 10.13 -16.44
C ALA A 7 -6.11 11.04 -15.23
N THR A 8 -7.39 11.39 -15.03
CA THR A 8 -7.82 12.17 -13.87
C THR A 8 -7.74 11.32 -12.60
N LYS A 9 -6.94 11.74 -11.61
CA LYS A 9 -6.92 11.14 -10.27
C LYS A 9 -8.27 11.35 -9.59
N LYS A 10 -8.94 10.27 -9.18
CA LYS A 10 -10.28 10.32 -8.57
C LYS A 10 -10.26 10.30 -7.04
N ILE A 11 -9.28 9.63 -6.45
CA ILE A 11 -9.11 9.49 -5.01
C ILE A 11 -7.63 9.58 -4.66
N ASP A 12 -7.33 10.12 -3.49
CA ASP A 12 -6.03 9.94 -2.86
C ASP A 12 -5.97 8.56 -2.22
N VAL A 13 -4.86 7.86 -2.44
CA VAL A 13 -4.63 6.52 -1.90
C VAL A 13 -3.57 6.67 -0.82
N SER A 14 -3.91 6.27 0.41
CA SER A 14 -2.93 6.24 1.50
C SER A 14 -2.07 4.97 1.44
N ALA A 15 -1.00 4.94 2.24
CA ALA A 15 -0.21 3.71 2.40
C ALA A 15 -1.05 2.54 2.96
N GLY A 16 -2.01 2.85 3.86
CA GLY A 16 -2.95 1.87 4.40
C GLY A 16 -3.91 1.33 3.33
N ASP A 17 -4.43 2.21 2.47
CA ASP A 17 -5.25 1.82 1.32
C ASP A 17 -4.48 0.93 0.36
N SER A 18 -3.19 1.22 0.13
CA SER A 18 -2.34 0.43 -0.76
C SER A 18 -2.17 -1.00 -0.27
N VAL A 19 -1.94 -1.18 1.03
CA VAL A 19 -1.87 -2.50 1.67
C VAL A 19 -3.21 -3.23 1.51
N ARG A 20 -4.32 -2.56 1.82
CA ARG A 20 -5.68 -3.14 1.72
C ARG A 20 -6.02 -3.56 0.29
N ILE A 21 -5.82 -2.66 -0.68
CA ILE A 21 -6.11 -2.90 -2.10
C ILE A 21 -5.29 -4.10 -2.60
N LEU A 22 -3.98 -4.13 -2.35
CA LEU A 22 -3.13 -5.24 -2.81
C LEU A 22 -3.45 -6.56 -2.11
N ARG A 23 -3.88 -6.53 -0.85
CA ARG A 23 -4.34 -7.70 -0.10
C ARG A 23 -5.61 -8.26 -0.71
N GLU A 24 -6.59 -7.41 -0.98
CA GLU A 24 -7.89 -7.80 -1.54
C GLU A 24 -7.77 -8.27 -2.99
N LEU A 25 -6.90 -7.64 -3.80
CA LEU A 25 -6.56 -8.10 -5.15
C LEU A 25 -5.92 -9.50 -5.17
N GLN A 26 -5.34 -9.93 -4.05
CA GLN A 26 -4.77 -11.28 -3.87
C GLN A 26 -5.71 -12.21 -3.11
N GLU A 27 -6.97 -11.81 -2.92
CA GLU A 27 -8.01 -12.62 -2.26
C GLU A 27 -7.64 -13.02 -0.82
N MET A 28 -6.77 -12.25 -0.17
CA MET A 28 -6.31 -12.51 1.20
C MET A 28 -7.21 -11.80 2.21
N SER A 29 -7.59 -12.47 3.30
CA SER A 29 -8.10 -11.80 4.50
C SER A 29 -6.97 -11.15 5.29
N GLN A 30 -7.29 -10.28 6.25
CA GLN A 30 -6.28 -9.72 7.16
C GLN A 30 -5.59 -10.81 8.00
N ASN A 31 -6.28 -11.93 8.30
CA ASN A 31 -5.70 -13.07 8.99
C ASN A 31 -4.71 -13.83 8.09
N ASP A 32 -5.01 -13.96 6.81
CA ASP A 32 -4.10 -14.61 5.85
C ASP A 32 -2.81 -13.80 5.70
N LEU A 33 -2.95 -12.48 5.61
CA LEU A 33 -1.78 -11.58 5.56
C LEU A 33 -1.00 -11.59 6.87
N ALA A 34 -1.69 -11.70 8.01
CA ALA A 34 -1.04 -11.86 9.31
C ALA A 34 -0.20 -13.13 9.37
N ALA A 35 -0.78 -14.26 8.94
CA ALA A 35 -0.09 -15.54 8.88
C ALA A 35 1.12 -15.51 7.93
N ALA A 36 0.98 -14.87 6.76
CA ALA A 36 2.05 -14.77 5.76
C ALA A 36 3.22 -13.86 6.19
N THR A 37 2.97 -12.88 7.05
CA THR A 37 3.96 -11.86 7.44
C THR A 37 4.51 -12.03 8.85
N GLY A 38 3.83 -12.80 9.71
CA GLY A 38 4.10 -12.84 11.15
C GLY A 38 3.70 -11.55 11.88
N ILE A 39 3.01 -10.61 11.22
CA ILE A 39 2.48 -9.39 11.83
C ILE A 39 1.11 -9.72 12.43
N ALA A 40 0.85 -9.28 13.66
CA ALA A 40 -0.47 -9.47 14.27
C ALA A 40 -1.58 -8.87 13.40
N GLN A 41 -2.70 -9.57 13.22
CA GLN A 41 -3.83 -9.09 12.43
C GLN A 41 -4.34 -7.72 12.92
N SER A 42 -4.34 -7.47 14.23
CA SER A 42 -4.70 -6.17 14.81
C SER A 42 -3.78 -5.03 14.34
N THR A 43 -2.50 -5.33 14.10
CA THR A 43 -1.54 -4.37 13.55
C THR A 43 -1.81 -4.13 12.06
N ILE A 44 -2.16 -5.17 11.30
CA ILE A 44 -2.57 -5.02 9.89
C ILE A 44 -3.83 -4.16 9.80
N TYR A 45 -4.84 -4.44 10.61
CA TYR A 45 -6.05 -3.62 10.72
C TYR A 45 -5.72 -2.15 11.01
N ALA A 46 -4.83 -1.91 11.98
CA ALA A 46 -4.43 -0.55 12.35
C ALA A 46 -3.64 0.17 11.23
N ILE A 47 -2.84 -0.56 10.44
CA ILE A 47 -2.16 -0.01 9.26
C ILE A 47 -3.19 0.32 8.16
N GLU A 48 -4.07 -0.62 7.81
CA GLU A 48 -5.07 -0.44 6.75
C GLU A 48 -6.05 0.70 7.04
N ASN A 49 -6.33 0.97 8.31
CA ASN A 49 -7.21 2.07 8.76
C ASN A 49 -6.44 3.33 9.16
N GLY A 50 -5.15 3.44 8.83
CA GLY A 50 -4.34 4.66 9.06
C GLY A 50 -4.07 5.00 10.54
N ARG A 51 -4.35 4.07 11.47
CA ARG A 51 -4.10 4.25 12.92
C ARG A 51 -2.63 4.08 13.27
N ILE A 52 -1.88 3.34 12.46
CA ILE A 52 -0.43 3.16 12.59
C ILE A 52 0.23 3.56 11.27
N ARG A 53 1.27 4.39 11.35
CA ARG A 53 2.10 4.73 10.18
C ARG A 53 2.88 3.50 9.71
N LEU A 54 2.87 3.27 8.40
CA LEU A 54 3.64 2.20 7.77
C LEU A 54 5.11 2.61 7.62
N GLY A 55 5.96 2.10 8.51
CA GLY A 55 7.42 2.28 8.40
C GLY A 55 8.05 1.36 7.35
N VAL A 56 9.25 1.73 6.89
CA VAL A 56 9.99 1.03 5.81
C VAL A 56 10.21 -0.46 6.12
N GLU A 57 10.57 -0.82 7.34
CA GLU A 57 10.81 -2.23 7.69
C GLU A 57 9.54 -3.09 7.60
N ARG A 58 8.40 -2.56 8.07
CA ARG A 58 7.10 -3.25 7.92
C ARG A 58 6.66 -3.28 6.46
N ALA A 59 6.95 -2.21 5.70
CA ALA A 59 6.66 -2.18 4.27
C ALA A 59 7.42 -3.27 3.51
N LYS A 60 8.70 -3.53 3.84
CA LYS A 60 9.48 -4.63 3.24
C LYS A 60 8.84 -6.01 3.51
N VAL A 61 8.41 -6.25 4.74
CA VAL A 61 7.75 -7.50 5.14
C VAL A 61 6.43 -7.69 4.40
N LEU A 62 5.55 -6.67 4.42
CA LEU A 62 4.26 -6.70 3.74
C LEU A 62 4.43 -6.84 2.23
N ALA A 63 5.36 -6.10 1.64
CA ALA A 63 5.61 -6.14 0.20
C ALA A 63 6.07 -7.51 -0.29
N ARG A 64 6.87 -8.23 0.52
CA ARG A 64 7.27 -9.60 0.21
C ARG A 64 6.07 -10.55 0.20
N ALA A 65 5.19 -10.47 1.20
CA ALA A 65 3.98 -11.29 1.26
C ALA A 65 2.99 -10.95 0.13
N LEU A 66 2.86 -9.66 -0.19
CA LEU A 66 2.00 -9.15 -1.26
C LEU A 66 2.65 -9.17 -2.64
N ARG A 67 3.85 -9.74 -2.78
CA ARG A 67 4.60 -9.87 -4.06
C ARG A 67 4.69 -8.55 -4.85
N CYS A 68 4.94 -7.45 -4.15
CA CYS A 68 5.14 -6.13 -4.75
C CYS A 68 6.46 -5.51 -4.29
N HIS A 69 6.86 -4.41 -4.92
CA HIS A 69 8.00 -3.62 -4.45
C HIS A 69 7.57 -2.73 -3.27
N PRO A 70 8.36 -2.57 -2.19
CA PRO A 70 7.95 -1.79 -1.01
C PRO A 70 7.51 -0.35 -1.32
N ALA A 71 8.11 0.28 -2.33
CA ALA A 71 7.75 1.61 -2.79
C ALA A 71 6.27 1.74 -3.18
N VAL A 72 5.65 0.67 -3.70
CA VAL A 72 4.23 0.66 -4.06
C VAL A 72 3.34 0.88 -2.83
N LEU A 73 3.77 0.43 -1.65
CA LEU A 73 3.02 0.57 -0.41
C LEU A 73 3.22 1.92 0.26
N VAL A 74 4.43 2.46 0.21
CA VAL A 74 4.79 3.70 0.95
C VAL A 74 4.70 4.97 0.10
N PHE A 75 4.60 4.84 -1.23
CA PHE A 75 4.54 5.96 -2.17
C PHE A 75 3.39 5.85 -3.19
N PRO A 76 2.13 5.63 -2.76
CA PRO A 76 1.01 5.36 -3.68
C PRO A 76 0.54 6.52 -4.56
N GLY A 77 1.14 7.71 -4.40
CA GLY A 77 0.87 8.88 -5.22
C GLY A 77 2.12 9.67 -5.55
N TRP A 78 3.30 9.07 -5.53
CA TRP A 78 4.54 9.81 -5.78
C TRP A 78 4.59 10.35 -7.22
N ASN A 79 4.80 11.66 -7.30
CA ASN A 79 5.00 12.39 -8.54
C ASN A 79 6.36 13.08 -8.45
N VAL A 80 7.25 12.81 -9.41
CA VAL A 80 8.64 13.33 -9.41
C VAL A 80 8.68 14.85 -9.59
N GLU A 81 7.63 15.43 -10.19
CA GLU A 81 7.49 16.88 -10.36
C GLU A 81 6.91 17.58 -9.12
N GLU A 82 6.41 16.81 -8.14
CA GLU A 82 5.92 17.33 -6.86
C GLU A 82 6.96 17.07 -5.77
N GLU A 83 7.50 18.14 -5.19
CA GLU A 83 8.64 18.11 -4.25
C GLU A 83 8.30 17.42 -2.90
N THR A 84 7.01 17.19 -2.63
CA THR A 84 6.51 16.52 -1.43
C THR A 84 5.85 15.20 -1.76
N ALA A 85 6.42 14.10 -1.24
CA ALA A 85 5.74 12.82 -1.18
C ALA A 85 4.82 12.80 0.05
N ALA A 86 3.53 12.53 -0.20
CA ALA A 86 2.40 12.36 0.74
C ALA A 86 1.58 13.62 1.06
#